data_AF-A0A7F5RII7-F1
#
_entry.id   AF-A0A7F5RII7-F1
#
_cell.length_a   1.000
_cell.length_b   1.000
_cell.length_c   1.000
_cell.angle_alpha   90.00
_cell.angle_beta   90.00
_cell.angle_gamma   90.00
#
_symmetry.space_group_name_H-M   'P 1'
#
loop_
_entity.id
_entity.type
_entity.pdbx_description
1 polymer ?
#
loop_
_entity_poly.entity_id
_entity_poly.type
_entity_poly.pdbx_seq_one_letter_code
_entity_poly.pdbx_strand_id
1 'polypeptide(L)' 'SFLSLSNNSISVIDPAAFDNMPNLRTIETEFNKISMWSPSWFTNSPNIVTVSFAHNKIASLPGNAFANLKGTHELDG' A
#
# COMPACT_ATOMS: atom_id res chain seq x y z
N SER A 1 10.19 -9.95 -0.32
CA SER A 1 9.06 -10.87 -0.12
C SER A 1 7.80 -10.25 -0.71
N PHE A 2 6.74 -11.04 -0.81
CA PHE A 2 5.50 -10.70 -1.51
C PHE A 2 4.32 -10.93 -0.56
N LEU A 3 3.35 -10.02 -0.55
CA LEU A 3 2.10 -10.12 0.20
C LEU A 3 0.94 -9.76 -0.73
N SER A 4 0.04 -10.70 -0.99
CA SER A 4 -1.21 -10.44 -1.68
C SER A 4 -2.38 -10.55 -0.71
N LEU A 5 -3.18 -9.49 -0.68
CA LEU A 5 -4.46 -9.36 0.02
C LEU A 5 -5.60 -9.09 -0.98
N SER A 6 -5.35 -9.34 -2.26
CA SER A 6 -6.28 -9.02 -3.34
C SER A 6 -7.54 -9.89 -3.27
N ASN A 7 -8.64 -9.41 -3.85
CA ASN A 7 -9.93 -10.12 -3.91
C ASN A 7 -10.54 -10.42 -2.53
N ASN A 8 -10.43 -9.46 -1.62
CA ASN A 8 -11.05 -9.54 -0.29
C ASN A 8 -12.14 -8.47 -0.14
N SER A 9 -12.64 -8.32 1.09
CA SER A 9 -13.58 -7.24 1.46
C SER A 9 -12.96 -6.23 2.42
N ILE A 10 -11.64 -6.01 2.33
CA ILE A 10 -10.91 -5.09 3.20
C ILE A 10 -11.39 -3.67 2.89
N SER A 11 -11.96 -3.00 3.88
CA SER A 11 -12.38 -1.59 3.78
C SER A 11 -11.45 -0.64 4.52
N VAL A 12 -10.74 -1.15 5.52
CA VAL A 12 -9.83 -0.39 6.39
C VAL A 12 -8.54 -1.17 6.53
N ILE A 13 -7.42 -0.49 6.37
CA ILE A 13 -6.08 -0.99 6.69
C ILE A 13 -5.54 -0.11 7.80
N ASP A 14 -5.14 -0.73 8.90
CA ASP A 14 -4.56 -0.01 10.03
C ASP A 14 -3.29 0.75 9.57
N PRO A 15 -3.07 2.01 10.02
CA PRO A 15 -1.89 2.79 9.69
C PRO A 15 -0.54 2.08 9.91
N ALA A 16 -0.47 1.11 10.82
CA ALA A 16 0.72 0.32 11.14
C ALA A 16 0.73 -1.09 10.51
N ALA A 17 -0.29 -1.47 9.73
CA ALA A 17 -0.46 -2.85 9.23
C ALA A 17 0.73 -3.38 8.42
N PHE A 18 1.42 -2.51 7.69
CA PHE A 18 2.61 -2.86 6.89
C PHE A 18 3.87 -2.13 7.36
N ASP A 19 3.81 -1.50 8.54
CA ASP A 19 4.98 -0.90 9.14
C ASP A 19 5.97 -1.98 9.63
N ASN A 20 7.25 -1.64 9.65
CA ASN A 20 8.32 -2.54 10.10
C ASN A 20 8.39 -3.89 9.36
N MET A 21 8.14 -3.87 8.04
CA MET A 21 8.31 -5.04 7.17
C MET A 21 9.52 -4.87 6.26
N PRO A 22 10.76 -4.92 6.78
CA PRO A 22 11.96 -4.56 6.03
C PRO A 22 12.23 -5.49 4.84
N ASN A 23 11.67 -6.68 4.81
CA ASN A 23 11.86 -7.62 3.69
C ASN A 23 10.76 -7.52 2.63
N LEU A 24 9.66 -6.81 2.90
CA LEU A 24 8.53 -6.69 1.98
C LEU A 24 8.95 -5.88 0.75
N ARG A 25 8.66 -6.44 -0.44
CA ARG A 25 8.99 -5.84 -1.74
C ARG A 25 7.76 -5.54 -2.57
N THR A 26 6.73 -6.38 -2.48
CA THR A 26 5.50 -6.25 -3.23
C THR A 26 4.32 -6.39 -2.31
N ILE A 27 3.36 -5.46 -2.43
CA ILE A 27 2.07 -5.55 -1.81
C ILE A 27 0.96 -5.35 -2.83
N GLU A 28 0.02 -6.29 -2.84
CA GLU A 28 -1.12 -6.34 -3.73
C GLU A 28 -2.41 -6.29 -2.89
N THR A 29 -3.26 -5.30 -3.16
CA THR A 29 -4.51 -5.05 -2.42
C THR A 29 -5.70 -4.85 -3.36
N GLU A 30 -5.58 -5.30 -4.60
CA GLU A 30 -6.58 -5.06 -5.64
C GLU A 30 -7.92 -5.71 -5.31
N PHE A 31 -8.99 -5.19 -5.91
CA PHE A 31 -10.34 -5.73 -5.74
C PHE A 31 -10.77 -5.82 -4.27
N ASN A 32 -10.54 -4.74 -3.53
CA ASN A 32 -10.97 -4.55 -2.15
C ASN A 32 -11.95 -3.36 -2.07
N LYS A 33 -12.18 -2.84 -0.86
CA LYS A 33 -13.10 -1.72 -0.58
C LYS A 33 -12.38 -0.57 0.14
N ILE A 34 -11.05 -0.49 0.00
CA ILE A 34 -10.21 0.51 0.67
C ILE A 34 -10.61 1.87 0.14
N SER A 35 -10.95 2.80 1.03
CA SER A 35 -11.43 4.13 0.66
C SER A 35 -10.42 5.24 0.98
N MET A 36 -9.43 4.95 1.82
CA MET A 36 -8.44 5.91 2.29
C MET A 36 -7.04 5.34 2.14
N TRP A 37 -6.15 6.17 1.61
CA TRP A 37 -4.73 5.89 1.55
C TRP A 37 -4.03 6.39 2.82
N SER A 38 -3.13 5.61 3.41
CA SER A 38 -2.25 6.07 4.49
C SER A 38 -0.78 6.01 4.08
N PRO A 39 -0.06 7.15 4.05
CA PRO A 39 1.39 7.16 3.85
C PRO A 39 2.16 6.37 4.92
N SER A 40 1.58 6.23 6.12
CA SER A 40 2.22 5.57 7.26
C SER A 40 2.43 4.08 7.06
N TRP A 41 1.68 3.45 6.14
CA TRP A 41 1.77 2.02 5.86
C TRP A 41 3.19 1.57 5.53
N PHE A 42 4.04 2.46 5.01
CA PHE A 42 5.37 2.12 4.51
C PHE A 42 6.51 2.80 5.27
N THR A 43 6.26 3.29 6.49
CA THR A 43 7.23 4.09 7.28
C THR A 43 8.57 3.37 7.48
N ASN A 44 8.55 2.13 7.99
CA ASN A 44 9.75 1.31 8.22
C ASN A 44 9.83 0.10 7.28
N SER A 45 9.38 0.26 6.04
CA SER A 45 9.39 -0.80 5.01
C SER A 45 10.19 -0.35 3.77
N PRO A 46 11.52 -0.14 3.92
CA PRO A 46 12.35 0.56 2.93
C PRO A 46 12.57 -0.18 1.61
N ASN A 47 12.21 -1.46 1.54
CA ASN A 47 12.46 -2.32 0.38
C ASN A 47 11.24 -2.55 -0.50
N ILE A 48 10.13 -1.83 -0.26
CA ILE A 48 8.96 -1.88 -1.14
C ILE A 48 9.33 -1.34 -2.52
N VAL A 49 8.89 -2.03 -3.55
CA VAL A 49 9.13 -1.74 -4.96
C VAL A 49 7.79 -1.62 -5.70
N THR A 50 6.84 -2.49 -5.37
CA THR A 50 5.54 -2.56 -6.05
C THR A 50 4.41 -2.40 -5.04
N VAL A 51 3.51 -1.46 -5.29
CA VAL A 51 2.26 -1.29 -4.55
C VAL A 51 1.10 -1.25 -5.53
N SER A 52 0.26 -2.27 -5.48
CA SER A 52 -0.95 -2.34 -6.30
C SER A 52 -2.20 -2.19 -5.42
N PHE A 53 -3.01 -1.20 -5.77
CA PHE A 53 -4.25 -0.84 -5.05
C PHE A 53 -5.42 -0.61 -6.00
N ALA A 54 -5.30 -1.04 -7.26
CA ALA A 54 -6.34 -0.94 -8.27
C ALA A 54 -7.67 -1.58 -7.83
N HIS A 55 -8.78 -1.13 -8.43
CA HIS A 55 -10.11 -1.64 -8.11
C HIS A 55 -10.48 -1.54 -6.62
N ASN A 56 -10.11 -0.42 -5.99
CA ASN A 56 -10.55 -0.01 -4.65
C ASN A 56 -11.50 1.20 -4.73
N LYS A 57 -11.74 1.88 -3.60
CA LYS A 57 -12.61 3.05 -3.47
C LYS A 57 -11.83 4.32 -3.12
N ILE A 58 -10.51 4.34 -3.36
CA ILE A 58 -9.66 5.49 -3.08
C ILE A 58 -10.01 6.60 -4.09
N ALA A 59 -10.67 7.66 -3.62
CA ALA A 59 -11.13 8.75 -4.48
C ALA A 59 -10.02 9.77 -4.79
N SER A 60 -9.07 9.92 -3.86
CA SER A 60 -7.95 10.86 -4.00
C SER A 60 -6.78 10.41 -3.13
N LEU A 61 -5.57 10.62 -3.63
CA LEU A 61 -4.36 10.44 -2.86
C LEU A 61 -3.95 11.77 -2.20
N PRO A 62 -3.58 11.79 -0.92
CA PRO A 62 -3.04 13.00 -0.31
C PRO A 62 -1.68 13.35 -0.95
N GLY A 63 -1.28 14.63 -0.93
CA GLY A 63 -0.03 15.08 -1.57
C GLY A 63 1.24 14.39 -1.02
N ASN A 64 1.16 13.78 0.17
CA ASN A 64 2.22 13.02 0.80
C ASN A 64 2.00 11.49 0.72
N ALA A 65 1.11 11.00 -0.14
CA ALA A 65 0.75 9.58 -0.27
C ALA A 65 1.98 8.65 -0.27
N PHE A 66 3.02 9.04 -1.00
CA PHE A 66 4.22 8.22 -1.21
C PHE A 66 5.46 8.75 -0.48
N ALA A 67 5.31 9.65 0.50
CA ALA A 67 6.44 10.29 1.18
C ALA A 67 7.40 9.30 1.88
N ASN A 68 6.91 8.11 2.25
CA ASN A 68 7.70 7.07 2.90
C ASN A 68 8.24 6.00 1.94
N LEU A 69 7.86 6.05 0.66
CA LEU A 69 8.40 5.18 -0.38
C LEU A 69 9.71 5.79 -0.91
N LYS A 70 10.84 5.11 -0.71
CA LYS A 70 12.18 5.62 -1.08
C LYS A 70 12.72 4.91 -2.32
N GLY A 71 13.03 5.65 -3.38
CA GLY A 71 13.52 5.10 -4.64
C GLY A 71 12.46 4.99 -5.73
N THR A 72 12.73 4.15 -6.75
CA THR A 72 11.82 3.91 -7.87
C THR A 72 10.78 2.86 -7.49
N HIS A 73 9.51 3.15 -7.76
CA HIS A 73 8.41 2.25 -7.45
C HIS A 73 7.47 2.12 -8.64
N GLU A 74 6.90 0.93 -8.78
CA GLU A 74 5.77 0.67 -9.66
C GLU A 74 4.50 0.81 -8.82
N LEU A 75 3.66 1.77 -9.20
CA LEU A 75 2.39 2.06 -8.55
C LEU A 75 1.27 1.82 -9.55
N ASP A 76 0.36 0.91 -9.22
CA ASP A 76 -0.83 0.60 -10.01
C ASP A 76 -2.08 0.83 -9.14
N GLY A 77 -3.00 1.67 -9.62
CA GLY A 77 -4.03 2.30 -8.79
C GLY A 77 -5.36 2.50 -9.49
#